data_AF-A0A429FM96-F1
#
_entry.id   AF-A0A429FM96-F1
#
_cell.length_a   1.000
_cell.length_b   1.000
_cell.length_c   1.000
_cell.angle_alpha   90.00
_cell.angle_beta   90.00
_cell.angle_gamma   90.00
#
_symmetry.space_group_name_H-M   'P 1'
#
loop_
_entity.id
_entity.type
_entity.pdbx_description
1 polymer ?
#
loop_
_entity_poly.entity_id
_entity_poly.type
_entity_poly.pdbx_seq_one_letter_code
_entity_poly.pdbx_strand_id
1 'polypeptide(L)'
;MADTAPNAPETAAEPTITVSQRRRAATAAALASSVEWYDYFVFGIAAALVFGKTFFPTSNAAAGVLASFATFAVGFLARPLGGIIAGSLGDKRGRKPVLVLAIALMGAATTLIGLLPTYDTIGIAAPILLVLLRLVQGVAVGAQWGGAMLLATEYAPPGKRGLYGSLVQLGVPIGVVLANTVFLIAAQVAPPSDFLVWAWRIPFLVGVLVLGLAWYMHVKIDETPEYRRAEAKLAAEERGRAKSPLRDVLRDHKGTVLLAGGSFMVNTATFYILLNGVLDYATRHLGMSRTTVLVATLLISTLQLAIIPLSAKLSDRIGRLKIYTFGAAGVALWAIPMFLLIDTASLPLFVVASFVGSLFLGIMYGPQAALFAELFTAEMRYTGASLGYQISAVVGGGLAPFIMVLLLESTGTSLSVSLYIIVLALISLGSIGLLAKRARSTSDSDDRAREAVGDQS
;
A
#
# COMPACT_ATOMS: atom_id res chain seq x y z
N MET A 1 20.16 -52.52 40.78
CA MET A 1 18.74 -52.32 40.43
C MET A 1 18.57 -50.85 40.16
N ALA A 2 18.20 -50.53 38.93
CA ALA A 2 18.16 -49.20 38.35
C ALA A 2 16.99 -48.38 38.88
N ASP A 3 17.18 -47.06 39.02
CA ASP A 3 16.21 -46.10 38.47
C ASP A 3 16.87 -44.70 38.37
N THR A 4 17.46 -44.41 37.22
CA THR A 4 17.87 -43.05 36.84
C THR A 4 17.16 -42.71 35.55
N ALA A 5 15.88 -42.33 35.66
CA ALA A 5 15.16 -41.70 34.57
C ALA A 5 15.76 -40.30 34.29
N PRO A 6 16.05 -39.93 33.04
CA PRO A 6 16.50 -38.58 32.72
C PRO A 6 15.32 -37.61 32.84
N ASN A 7 15.48 -36.56 33.66
CA ASN A 7 14.53 -35.45 33.73
C ASN A 7 14.33 -34.87 32.32
N ALA A 8 13.09 -34.92 31.83
CA ALA A 8 12.69 -34.25 30.60
C ALA A 8 12.95 -32.75 30.72
N PRO A 9 13.40 -32.06 29.65
CA PRO A 9 13.58 -30.62 29.70
C PRO A 9 12.21 -29.95 29.91
N GLU A 10 12.08 -29.17 30.99
CA GLU A 10 10.95 -28.26 31.18
C GLU A 10 10.80 -27.40 29.92
N THR A 11 9.72 -27.64 29.17
CA THR A 11 9.27 -26.77 28.09
C THR A 11 8.97 -25.41 28.69
N ALA A 12 9.92 -24.48 28.59
CA ALA A 12 9.71 -23.08 28.95
C ALA A 12 8.43 -22.59 28.26
N ALA A 13 7.39 -22.33 29.07
CA ALA A 13 6.12 -21.84 28.57
C ALA A 13 6.36 -20.57 27.74
N GLU A 14 5.93 -20.58 26.47
CA GLU A 14 6.03 -19.40 25.63
C GLU A 14 5.32 -18.23 26.33
N PRO A 15 5.94 -17.04 26.41
CA PRO A 15 5.35 -15.90 27.11
C PRO A 15 4.00 -15.58 26.48
N THR A 16 2.93 -15.72 27.28
CA THR A 16 1.56 -15.50 26.82
C THR A 16 1.35 -14.00 26.64
N ILE A 17 1.52 -13.50 25.40
CA ILE A 17 1.32 -12.09 25.07
C ILE A 17 -0.11 -11.68 25.43
N THR A 18 -0.26 -10.74 26.37
CA THR A 18 -1.57 -10.27 26.87
C THR A 18 -2.35 -9.50 25.80
N VAL A 19 -3.69 -9.43 25.93
CA VAL A 19 -4.57 -8.67 25.03
C VAL A 19 -4.20 -7.17 24.99
N SER A 20 -3.78 -6.61 26.12
CA SER A 20 -3.32 -5.23 26.23
C SER A 20 -2.04 -4.98 25.44
N GLN A 21 -1.05 -5.89 25.54
CA GLN A 21 0.19 -5.83 24.75
C GLN A 21 -0.08 -5.96 23.25
N ARG A 22 -1.00 -6.85 22.83
CA ARG A 22 -1.38 -6.99 21.41
C ARG A 22 -2.04 -5.73 20.86
N ARG A 23 -2.96 -5.10 21.62
CA ARG A 23 -3.59 -3.83 21.21
C ARG A 23 -2.55 -2.71 21.09
N ARG A 24 -1.65 -2.58 22.08
CA ARG A 24 -0.60 -1.55 22.07
C ARG A 24 0.35 -1.72 20.89
N ALA A 25 0.78 -2.94 20.61
CA ALA A 25 1.62 -3.25 19.44
C ALA A 25 0.89 -2.95 18.12
N ALA A 26 -0.39 -3.33 18.00
CA ALA A 26 -1.19 -3.04 16.82
C ALA A 26 -1.38 -1.54 16.57
N THR A 27 -1.66 -0.76 17.63
CA THR A 27 -1.76 0.70 17.52
C THR A 27 -0.43 1.33 17.11
N ALA A 28 0.69 0.88 17.68
CA ALA A 28 2.01 1.36 17.28
C ALA A 28 2.34 1.05 15.82
N ALA A 29 2.00 -0.16 15.34
CA ALA A 29 2.20 -0.56 13.95
C ALA A 29 1.32 0.25 12.97
N ALA A 30 0.05 0.49 13.33
CA ALA A 30 -0.85 1.31 12.52
C ALA A 30 -0.37 2.77 12.45
N LEU A 31 0.13 3.32 13.55
CA LEU A 31 0.70 4.68 13.59
C LEU A 31 1.98 4.78 12.76
N ALA A 32 2.92 3.83 12.90
CA ALA A 32 4.13 3.80 12.08
C ALA A 32 3.79 3.71 10.58
N SER A 33 2.91 2.78 10.20
CA SER A 33 2.40 2.64 8.82
C SER A 33 1.72 3.93 8.33
N SER A 34 0.96 4.62 9.19
CA SER A 34 0.29 5.86 8.80
C SER A 34 1.24 7.00 8.46
N VAL A 35 2.40 7.08 9.14
CA VAL A 35 3.45 8.06 8.83
C VAL A 35 4.07 7.76 7.47
N GLU A 36 4.31 6.49 7.15
CA GLU A 36 4.80 6.07 5.84
C GLU A 36 3.82 6.47 4.73
N TRP A 37 2.53 6.21 4.95
CA TRP A 37 1.48 6.51 3.98
C TRP A 37 1.19 8.01 3.86
N TYR A 38 1.36 8.78 4.93
CA TYR A 38 1.22 10.24 4.91
C TYR A 38 2.11 10.88 3.83
N ASP A 39 3.42 10.63 3.86
CA ASP A 39 4.38 11.18 2.90
C ASP A 39 4.01 10.82 1.47
N TYR A 40 3.54 9.58 1.28
CA TYR A 40 3.15 9.07 -0.02
C TYR A 40 1.93 9.80 -0.59
N PHE A 41 0.91 10.03 0.25
CA PHE A 41 -0.34 10.68 -0.16
C PHE A 41 -0.20 12.18 -0.29
N VAL A 42 0.66 12.82 0.51
CA VAL A 42 1.01 14.23 0.34
C VAL A 42 1.55 14.49 -1.06
N PHE A 43 2.47 13.65 -1.54
CA PHE A 43 2.97 13.72 -2.91
C PHE A 43 1.84 13.56 -3.92
N GLY A 44 0.98 12.56 -3.76
CA GLY A 44 -0.09 12.29 -4.71
C GLY A 44 -1.11 13.44 -4.81
N ILE A 45 -1.47 14.07 -3.69
CA ILE A 45 -2.36 15.24 -3.66
C ILE A 45 -1.70 16.42 -4.41
N ALA A 46 -0.41 16.67 -4.16
CA ALA A 46 0.34 17.71 -4.86
C ALA A 46 0.52 17.41 -6.36
N ALA A 47 0.69 16.14 -6.75
CA ALA A 47 0.77 15.73 -8.14
C ALA A 47 -0.53 16.07 -8.89
N ALA A 48 -1.69 15.88 -8.25
CA ALA A 48 -2.99 16.20 -8.81
C ALA A 48 -3.25 17.71 -8.89
N LEU A 49 -2.76 18.51 -7.93
CA LEU A 49 -3.22 19.89 -7.74
C LEU A 49 -2.18 20.98 -8.02
N VAL A 50 -0.88 20.65 -7.95
CA VAL A 50 0.20 21.63 -7.80
C VAL A 50 1.32 21.42 -8.82
N PHE A 51 1.89 20.21 -8.86
CA PHE A 51 3.15 19.97 -9.54
C PHE A 51 3.08 20.27 -11.04
N GLY A 52 1.94 20.01 -11.68
CA GLY A 52 1.77 20.26 -13.11
C GLY A 52 1.94 21.73 -13.47
N LYS A 53 1.50 22.63 -12.58
CA LYS A 53 1.64 24.08 -12.77
C LYS A 53 2.98 24.63 -12.32
N THR A 54 3.61 23.97 -11.33
CA THR A 54 4.76 24.52 -10.60
C THR A 54 6.11 24.04 -11.11
N PHE A 55 6.18 22.79 -11.56
CA PHE A 55 7.41 22.11 -11.99
C PHE A 55 7.42 21.75 -13.47
N PHE A 56 6.24 21.67 -14.09
CA PHE A 56 6.08 21.30 -15.50
C PHE A 56 5.26 22.34 -16.26
N PRO A 57 5.66 23.63 -16.29
CA PRO A 57 4.93 24.64 -17.02
C PRO A 57 4.95 24.33 -18.51
N THR A 58 3.80 23.90 -19.04
CA THR A 58 3.59 23.70 -20.47
C THR A 58 2.37 24.51 -20.90
N SER A 59 2.26 24.82 -22.19
CA SER A 59 1.07 25.47 -22.74
C SER A 59 -0.20 24.61 -22.64
N ASN A 60 -0.04 23.29 -22.42
CA ASN A 60 -1.14 22.36 -22.23
C ASN A 60 -1.21 21.90 -20.76
N ALA A 61 -2.28 22.31 -20.06
CA ALA A 61 -2.48 21.94 -18.65
C ALA A 61 -2.49 20.42 -18.41
N ALA A 62 -3.03 19.64 -19.35
CA ALA A 62 -3.07 18.18 -19.26
C ALA A 62 -1.67 17.55 -19.32
N ALA A 63 -0.78 18.10 -20.18
CA ALA A 63 0.59 17.61 -20.27
C ALA A 63 1.38 17.83 -18.96
N GLY A 64 1.14 18.96 -18.27
CA GLY A 64 1.74 19.21 -16.94
C GLY A 64 1.26 18.23 -15.87
N VAL A 65 -0.04 17.90 -15.86
CA VAL A 65 -0.61 16.90 -14.94
C VAL A 65 -0.11 15.50 -15.27
N LEU A 66 -0.06 15.12 -16.55
CA LEU A 66 0.53 13.85 -16.99
C LEU A 66 1.99 13.72 -16.57
N ALA A 67 2.81 14.77 -16.71
CA ALA A 67 4.19 14.77 -16.23
C ALA A 67 4.29 14.62 -14.69
N SER A 68 3.33 15.20 -13.96
CA SER A 68 3.25 15.07 -12.49
C SER A 68 2.87 13.67 -12.05
N PHE A 69 1.88 13.04 -12.69
CA PHE A 69 1.53 11.65 -12.41
C PHE A 69 2.56 10.65 -12.93
N ALA A 70 3.29 10.97 -14.01
CA ALA A 70 4.45 10.18 -14.43
C ALA A 70 5.54 10.21 -13.34
N THR A 71 5.81 11.39 -12.77
CA THR A 71 6.73 11.51 -11.63
C THR A 71 6.23 10.72 -10.42
N PHE A 72 4.93 10.76 -10.13
CA PHE A 72 4.33 9.93 -9.09
C PHE A 72 4.56 8.44 -9.32
N ALA A 73 4.38 7.96 -10.57
CA ALA A 73 4.59 6.58 -10.99
C ALA A 73 6.06 6.14 -10.89
N VAL A 74 7.01 7.03 -11.16
CA VAL A 74 8.45 6.77 -10.97
C VAL A 74 8.76 6.32 -9.53
N GLY A 75 8.08 6.90 -8.54
CA GLY A 75 8.22 6.46 -7.15
C GLY A 75 7.76 5.01 -6.91
N PHE A 76 6.72 4.55 -7.61
CA PHE A 76 6.32 3.14 -7.54
C PHE A 76 7.33 2.22 -8.23
N LEU A 77 7.83 2.62 -9.40
CA LEU A 77 8.82 1.86 -10.17
C LEU A 77 10.13 1.65 -9.38
N ALA A 78 10.46 2.57 -8.48
CA ALA A 78 11.64 2.46 -7.62
C ALA A 78 11.47 1.52 -6.41
N ARG A 79 10.23 1.15 -6.03
CA ARG A 79 9.97 0.31 -4.84
C ARG A 79 10.63 -1.08 -4.90
N PRO A 80 10.57 -1.84 -6.02
CA PRO A 80 11.26 -3.12 -6.11
C PRO A 80 12.77 -3.01 -5.87
N LEU A 81 13.39 -1.96 -6.40
CA LEU A 81 14.83 -1.68 -6.20
C LEU A 81 15.13 -1.43 -4.72
N GLY A 82 14.26 -0.67 -4.05
CA GLY A 82 14.28 -0.47 -2.61
C GLY A 82 14.29 -1.75 -1.78
N GLY A 83 13.37 -2.67 -2.09
CA GLY A 83 13.30 -3.96 -1.42
C GLY A 83 14.58 -4.80 -1.60
N ILE A 84 15.15 -4.83 -2.80
CA ILE A 84 16.40 -5.54 -3.10
C ILE A 84 17.57 -4.95 -2.32
N ILE A 85 17.72 -3.61 -2.35
CA ILE A 85 18.79 -2.89 -1.66
C ILE A 85 18.67 -3.13 -0.15
N ALA A 86 17.48 -2.92 0.41
CA ALA A 86 17.25 -3.06 1.85
C ALA A 86 17.42 -4.49 2.35
N GLY A 87 17.02 -5.50 1.58
CA GLY A 87 17.30 -6.90 1.90
C GLY A 87 18.81 -7.16 1.99
N SER A 88 19.55 -6.82 0.93
CA SER A 88 21.00 -7.04 0.87
C SER A 88 21.78 -6.28 1.95
N LEU A 89 21.32 -5.08 2.30
CA LEU A 89 21.95 -4.25 3.32
C LEU A 89 21.55 -4.69 4.73
N GLY A 90 20.31 -5.14 4.90
CA GLY A 90 19.77 -5.66 6.15
C GLY A 90 20.49 -6.94 6.58
N ASP A 91 20.81 -7.81 5.62
CA ASP A 91 21.56 -9.04 5.88
C ASP A 91 23.00 -8.77 6.38
N LYS A 92 23.61 -7.68 5.89
CA LYS A 92 25.00 -7.31 6.20
C LYS A 92 25.15 -6.43 7.44
N ARG A 93 24.20 -5.52 7.68
CA ARG A 93 24.29 -4.45 8.70
C ARG A 93 23.18 -4.50 9.74
N GLY A 94 22.28 -5.49 9.68
CA GLY A 94 21.10 -5.60 10.54
C GLY A 94 19.89 -4.85 9.96
N ARG A 95 18.68 -5.31 10.26
CA ARG A 95 17.46 -4.73 9.65
C ARG A 95 17.08 -3.39 10.29
N LYS A 96 17.33 -3.19 11.59
CA LYS A 96 17.04 -1.93 12.29
C LYS A 96 17.77 -0.71 11.68
N PRO A 97 19.10 -0.72 11.46
CA PRO A 97 19.78 0.42 10.83
C PRO A 97 19.25 0.75 9.43
N VAL A 98 18.88 -0.27 8.65
CA VAL A 98 18.31 -0.11 7.31
C VAL A 98 16.91 0.49 7.37
N LEU A 99 16.08 0.06 8.32
CA LEU A 99 14.75 0.63 8.55
C LEU A 99 14.85 2.11 8.96
N VAL A 100 15.73 2.45 9.90
CA VAL A 100 15.96 3.84 10.33
C VAL A 100 16.44 4.69 9.16
N LEU A 101 17.39 4.17 8.36
CA LEU A 101 17.87 4.87 7.16
C LEU A 101 16.75 5.10 6.14
N ALA A 102 15.89 4.11 5.91
CA ALA A 102 14.76 4.25 4.99
C ALA A 102 13.79 5.35 5.46
N ILE A 103 13.38 5.35 6.74
CA ILE A 103 12.49 6.38 7.29
C ILE A 103 13.14 7.77 7.21
N ALA A 104 14.44 7.86 7.53
CA ALA A 104 15.19 9.12 7.45
C ALA A 104 15.30 9.65 6.01
N LEU A 105 15.65 8.78 5.05
CA LEU A 105 15.71 9.15 3.63
C LEU A 105 14.36 9.59 3.10
N MET A 106 13.28 8.90 3.48
CA MET A 106 11.92 9.26 3.09
C MET A 106 11.52 10.63 3.63
N GLY A 107 11.65 10.86 4.95
CA GLY A 107 11.32 12.15 5.57
C GLY A 107 12.18 13.31 5.05
N ALA A 108 13.46 13.06 4.79
CA ALA A 108 14.37 14.04 4.19
C ALA A 108 13.93 14.39 2.76
N ALA A 109 13.65 13.39 1.93
CA ALA A 109 13.19 13.63 0.57
C ALA A 109 11.85 14.38 0.54
N THR A 110 10.89 14.02 1.41
CA THR A 110 9.61 14.74 1.55
C THR A 110 9.85 16.20 1.93
N THR A 111 10.70 16.47 2.92
CA THR A 111 11.03 17.83 3.36
C THR A 111 11.70 18.63 2.24
N LEU A 112 12.65 18.02 1.53
CA LEU A 112 13.38 18.66 0.42
C LEU A 112 12.45 18.99 -0.76
N ILE A 113 11.40 18.19 -1.02
CA ILE A 113 10.38 18.53 -2.02
C ILE A 113 9.64 19.81 -1.62
N GLY A 114 9.33 19.99 -0.34
CA GLY A 114 8.72 21.22 0.18
C GLY A 114 9.62 22.45 0.04
N LEU A 115 10.94 22.27 0.06
CA LEU A 115 11.93 23.34 -0.09
C LEU A 115 12.36 23.57 -1.55
N LEU A 116 11.85 22.77 -2.49
CA LEU A 116 12.33 22.79 -3.86
C LEU A 116 11.94 24.10 -4.57
N PRO A 117 12.90 24.80 -5.22
CA PRO A 117 12.60 25.96 -6.05
C PRO A 117 11.74 25.55 -7.26
N THR A 118 10.88 26.46 -7.73
CA THR A 118 9.96 26.19 -8.85
C THR A 118 10.68 26.26 -10.19
N TYR A 119 9.99 25.85 -11.26
CA TYR A 119 10.52 25.96 -12.63
C TYR A 119 10.88 27.42 -12.98
N ASP A 120 10.10 28.39 -12.53
CA ASP A 120 10.37 29.82 -12.77
C ASP A 120 11.71 30.29 -12.16
N THR A 121 12.21 29.59 -11.12
CA THR A 121 13.44 29.96 -10.42
C THR A 121 14.67 29.25 -10.99
N ILE A 122 14.59 27.95 -11.25
CA ILE A 122 15.75 27.11 -11.63
C ILE A 122 15.57 26.32 -12.93
N GLY A 123 14.50 26.61 -13.69
CA GLY A 123 14.19 25.99 -14.97
C GLY A 123 14.03 24.48 -14.87
N ILE A 124 14.56 23.76 -15.88
CA ILE A 124 14.44 22.31 -16.02
C ILE A 124 15.09 21.52 -14.86
N ALA A 125 15.97 22.14 -14.08
CA ALA A 125 16.51 21.51 -12.87
C ALA A 125 15.41 21.20 -11.85
N ALA A 126 14.35 22.01 -11.76
CA ALA A 126 13.25 21.81 -10.81
C ALA A 126 12.52 20.46 -10.99
N PRO A 127 11.99 20.12 -12.17
CA PRO A 127 11.37 18.81 -12.38
C PRO A 127 12.37 17.64 -12.29
N ILE A 128 13.63 17.82 -12.69
CA ILE A 128 14.66 16.77 -12.55
C ILE A 128 14.89 16.45 -11.06
N LEU A 129 15.07 17.47 -10.22
CA LEU A 129 15.25 17.30 -8.78
C LEU A 129 14.00 16.68 -8.13
N LEU A 130 12.80 17.10 -8.56
CA LEU A 130 11.55 16.50 -8.09
C LEU A 130 11.50 15.00 -8.39
N VAL A 131 11.87 14.58 -9.61
CA VAL A 131 11.95 13.17 -10.01
C VAL A 131 13.00 12.41 -9.21
N LEU A 132 14.18 12.99 -8.99
CA LEU A 132 15.25 12.38 -8.19
C LEU A 132 14.82 12.18 -6.73
N LEU A 133 14.23 13.18 -6.10
CA LEU A 133 13.69 13.06 -4.74
C LEU A 133 12.58 12.00 -4.68
N ARG A 134 11.75 11.93 -5.71
CA ARG A 134 10.69 10.91 -5.80
C ARG A 134 11.24 9.49 -5.99
N LEU A 135 12.33 9.32 -6.74
CA LEU A 135 13.05 8.05 -6.84
C LEU A 135 13.58 7.62 -5.47
N VAL A 136 14.20 8.54 -4.72
CA VAL A 136 14.70 8.27 -3.37
C VAL A 136 13.58 7.84 -2.43
N GLN A 137 12.44 8.53 -2.45
CA GLN A 137 11.25 8.13 -1.67
C GLN A 137 10.77 6.72 -2.06
N GLY A 138 10.71 6.42 -3.36
CA GLY A 138 10.29 5.11 -3.86
C GLY A 138 11.19 3.97 -3.37
N VAL A 139 12.51 4.16 -3.44
CA VAL A 139 13.49 3.22 -2.91
C VAL A 139 13.32 3.02 -1.40
N ALA A 140 13.10 4.09 -0.64
CA ALA A 140 12.91 3.99 0.81
C ALA A 140 11.67 3.15 1.20
N VAL A 141 10.53 3.39 0.55
CA VAL A 141 9.25 2.71 0.86
C VAL A 141 9.28 1.22 0.51
N GLY A 142 10.03 0.84 -0.52
CA GLY A 142 10.09 -0.54 -1.04
C GLY A 142 10.45 -1.61 0.00
N ALA A 143 11.13 -1.21 1.08
CA ALA A 143 11.64 -2.09 2.13
C ALA A 143 10.63 -2.44 3.25
N GLN A 144 9.51 -1.71 3.39
CA GLN A 144 8.76 -1.67 4.65
C GLN A 144 7.53 -2.61 4.69
N TRP A 145 6.74 -2.65 3.60
CA TRP A 145 5.40 -3.28 3.63
C TRP A 145 5.43 -4.81 3.82
N GLY A 146 6.32 -5.51 3.12
CA GLY A 146 6.35 -6.98 3.13
C GLY A 146 6.65 -7.57 4.51
N GLY A 147 7.55 -6.94 5.27
CA GLY A 147 7.93 -7.40 6.62
C GLY A 147 6.81 -7.19 7.64
N ALA A 148 6.17 -6.01 7.63
CA ALA A 148 5.10 -5.67 8.55
C ALA A 148 3.86 -6.59 8.39
N MET A 149 3.50 -6.91 7.14
CA MET A 149 2.37 -7.80 6.83
C MET A 149 2.56 -9.22 7.38
N LEU A 150 3.76 -9.79 7.19
CA LEU A 150 4.06 -11.15 7.67
C LEU A 150 4.05 -11.22 9.18
N LEU A 151 4.73 -10.28 9.85
CA LEU A 151 4.70 -10.21 11.31
C LEU A 151 3.27 -10.12 11.85
N ALA A 152 2.41 -9.30 11.25
CA ALA A 152 1.03 -9.19 11.71
C ALA A 152 0.19 -10.47 11.50
N THR A 153 0.46 -11.23 10.43
CA THR A 153 -0.32 -12.43 10.07
C THR A 153 0.22 -13.72 10.69
N GLU A 154 1.50 -13.77 11.05
CA GLU A 154 2.13 -14.92 11.72
C GLU A 154 1.87 -14.92 13.22
N TYR A 155 1.84 -13.74 13.86
CA TYR A 155 1.52 -13.59 15.29
C TYR A 155 0.01 -13.58 15.57
N ALA A 156 -0.82 -13.75 14.54
CA ALA A 156 -2.26 -13.75 14.68
C ALA A 156 -2.75 -15.06 15.33
N PRO A 157 -3.75 -15.01 16.25
CA PRO A 157 -4.40 -16.21 16.76
C PRO A 157 -5.02 -17.06 15.64
N PRO A 158 -5.18 -18.38 15.86
CA PRO A 158 -5.89 -19.25 14.92
C PRO A 158 -7.25 -18.67 14.52
N GLY A 159 -7.53 -18.63 13.21
CA GLY A 159 -8.78 -18.10 12.66
C GLY A 159 -8.96 -16.58 12.72
N LYS A 160 -7.96 -15.79 13.15
CA LYS A 160 -8.04 -14.32 13.24
C LYS A 160 -7.00 -13.59 12.39
N ARG A 161 -6.38 -14.28 11.43
CA ARG A 161 -5.37 -13.74 10.53
C ARG A 161 -5.85 -12.52 9.75
N GLY A 162 -7.12 -12.48 9.36
CA GLY A 162 -7.72 -11.36 8.65
C GLY A 162 -7.74 -10.12 9.50
N LEU A 163 -8.38 -10.21 10.66
CA LEU A 163 -8.48 -9.08 11.57
C LEU A 163 -7.11 -8.51 11.94
N TYR A 164 -6.13 -9.35 12.29
CA TYR A 164 -4.79 -8.87 12.67
C TYR A 164 -4.02 -8.31 11.48
N GLY A 165 -4.11 -8.94 10.30
CA GLY A 165 -3.53 -8.40 9.07
C GLY A 165 -4.14 -7.07 8.64
N SER A 166 -5.42 -6.84 8.92
CA SER A 166 -6.11 -5.58 8.63
C SER A 166 -5.62 -4.38 9.46
N LEU A 167 -5.00 -4.63 10.61
CA LEU A 167 -4.48 -3.56 11.49
C LEU A 167 -3.30 -2.83 10.85
N VAL A 168 -2.45 -3.53 10.08
CA VAL A 168 -1.39 -2.90 9.28
C VAL A 168 -1.98 -2.06 8.17
N GLN A 169 -3.09 -2.53 7.58
CA GLN A 169 -3.79 -1.86 6.49
C GLN A 169 -4.54 -0.61 6.92
N LEU A 170 -4.91 -0.48 8.21
CA LEU A 170 -5.45 0.76 8.77
C LEU A 170 -4.48 1.95 8.63
N GLY A 171 -3.17 1.71 8.48
CA GLY A 171 -2.21 2.78 8.24
C GLY A 171 -2.54 3.60 6.99
N VAL A 172 -3.09 2.99 5.94
CA VAL A 172 -3.47 3.68 4.69
C VAL A 172 -4.54 4.75 4.93
N PRO A 173 -5.77 4.44 5.38
CA PRO A 173 -6.79 5.46 5.60
C PRO A 173 -6.39 6.48 6.67
N ILE A 174 -5.62 6.10 7.69
CA ILE A 174 -5.07 7.07 8.66
C ILE A 174 -4.13 8.04 7.96
N GLY A 175 -3.21 7.54 7.12
CA GLY A 175 -2.30 8.37 6.32
C GLY A 175 -3.05 9.30 5.38
N VAL A 176 -4.12 8.84 4.72
CA VAL A 176 -4.97 9.69 3.86
C VAL A 176 -5.64 10.79 4.68
N VAL A 177 -6.21 10.47 5.84
CA VAL A 177 -6.84 11.45 6.73
C VAL A 177 -5.82 12.50 7.18
N LEU A 178 -4.62 12.09 7.60
CA LEU A 178 -3.55 13.00 8.00
C LEU A 178 -3.11 13.90 6.85
N ALA A 179 -2.87 13.34 5.67
CA ALA A 179 -2.45 14.10 4.48
C ALA A 179 -3.52 15.14 4.09
N ASN A 180 -4.78 14.73 3.99
CA ASN A 180 -5.89 15.64 3.68
C ASN A 180 -6.04 16.73 4.75
N THR A 181 -5.92 16.38 6.03
CA THR A 181 -6.03 17.35 7.13
C THR A 181 -4.99 18.44 7.02
N VAL A 182 -3.72 18.08 6.79
CA VAL A 182 -2.64 19.07 6.65
C VAL A 182 -2.81 19.91 5.38
N PHE A 183 -3.26 19.32 4.26
CA PHE A 183 -3.59 20.08 3.04
C PHE A 183 -4.77 21.04 3.24
N LEU A 184 -5.78 20.65 4.01
CA LEU A 184 -6.91 21.51 4.34
C LEU A 184 -6.48 22.66 5.24
N ILE A 185 -5.67 22.41 6.26
CA ILE A 185 -5.06 23.46 7.09
C ILE A 185 -4.24 24.42 6.22
N ALA A 186 -3.38 23.90 5.34
CA ALA A 186 -2.60 24.69 4.41
C ALA A 186 -3.49 25.55 3.48
N ALA A 187 -4.64 25.03 3.06
CA ALA A 187 -5.61 25.77 2.25
C ALA A 187 -6.40 26.83 3.02
N GLN A 188 -6.45 26.77 4.36
CA GLN A 188 -7.14 27.76 5.21
C GLN A 188 -6.21 28.88 5.66
N VAL A 189 -4.91 28.62 5.83
CA VAL A 189 -3.93 29.62 6.28
C VAL A 189 -3.43 30.54 5.15
N ALA A 190 -3.79 30.25 3.90
CA ALA A 190 -3.38 31.02 2.73
C ALA A 190 -4.58 31.37 1.84
N PRO A 191 -4.65 32.60 1.30
CA PRO A 191 -5.61 32.95 0.26
C PRO A 191 -5.51 32.00 -0.95
N PRO A 192 -6.58 31.81 -1.75
CA PRO A 192 -6.56 30.93 -2.92
C PRO A 192 -5.44 31.24 -3.92
N SER A 193 -5.07 32.52 -4.08
CA SER A 193 -3.95 32.99 -4.93
C SER A 193 -2.60 32.45 -4.47
N ASP A 194 -2.42 32.30 -3.17
CA ASP A 194 -1.13 32.02 -2.55
C ASP A 194 -0.89 30.53 -2.36
N PHE A 195 -1.93 29.71 -2.56
CA PHE A 195 -1.82 28.27 -2.37
C PHE A 195 -0.73 27.66 -3.25
N LEU A 196 -0.66 28.05 -4.53
CA LEU A 196 0.38 27.60 -5.46
C LEU A 196 1.73 28.29 -5.23
N VAL A 197 1.74 29.45 -4.56
CA VAL A 197 2.96 30.22 -4.29
C VAL A 197 3.75 29.59 -3.16
N TRP A 198 3.12 29.25 -2.03
CA TRP A 198 3.85 28.74 -0.86
C TRP A 198 3.07 27.71 -0.03
N ALA A 199 1.74 27.81 0.08
CA ALA A 199 0.99 27.02 1.06
C ALA A 199 1.06 25.51 0.80
N TRP A 200 1.13 25.09 -0.46
CA TRP A 200 1.29 23.68 -0.84
C TRP A 200 2.57 23.04 -0.27
N ARG A 201 3.56 23.83 0.15
CA ARG A 201 4.80 23.34 0.76
C ARG A 201 4.60 22.87 2.20
N ILE A 202 3.62 23.41 2.92
CA ILE A 202 3.38 23.09 4.34
C ILE A 202 3.24 21.57 4.58
N PRO A 203 2.40 20.81 3.83
CA PRO A 203 2.31 19.36 4.00
C PRO A 203 3.63 18.61 3.81
N PHE A 204 4.53 19.11 2.96
CA PHE A 204 5.85 18.49 2.77
C PHE A 204 6.82 18.80 3.91
N LEU A 205 6.75 20.01 4.48
CA LEU A 205 7.60 20.42 5.60
C LEU A 205 7.26 19.70 6.91
N VAL A 206 6.03 19.19 7.05
CA VAL A 206 5.67 18.26 8.13
C VAL A 206 6.53 16.99 8.09
N GLY A 207 7.14 16.65 6.94
CA GLY A 207 8.14 15.60 6.81
C GLY A 207 9.31 15.72 7.79
N VAL A 208 9.60 16.92 8.33
CA VAL A 208 10.62 17.09 9.38
C VAL A 208 10.24 16.37 10.68
N LEU A 209 8.95 16.21 10.96
CA LEU A 209 8.47 15.43 12.11
C LEU A 209 8.76 13.94 11.91
N VAL A 210 8.70 13.45 10.67
CA VAL A 210 9.08 12.07 10.32
C VAL A 210 10.57 11.84 10.56
N LEU A 211 11.42 12.82 10.29
CA LEU A 211 12.84 12.78 10.66
C LEU A 211 13.03 12.71 12.18
N GLY A 212 12.25 13.50 12.94
CA GLY A 212 12.23 13.43 14.40
C GLY A 212 11.81 12.05 14.92
N LEU A 213 10.81 11.42 14.28
CA LEU A 213 10.40 10.05 14.58
C LEU A 213 11.49 9.03 14.24
N ALA A 214 12.16 9.16 13.09
CA ALA A 214 13.28 8.29 12.70
C ALA A 214 14.41 8.35 13.73
N TRP A 215 14.75 9.56 14.17
CA TRP A 215 15.74 9.78 15.22
C TRP A 215 15.29 9.20 16.57
N TYR A 216 14.04 9.41 16.97
CA TYR A 216 13.48 8.81 18.17
C TYR A 216 13.54 7.27 18.13
N MET A 217 13.17 6.66 17.00
CA MET A 217 13.26 5.20 16.81
C MET A 217 14.70 4.71 16.89
N HIS A 218 15.66 5.48 16.40
CA HIS A 218 17.07 5.16 16.49
C HIS A 218 17.56 5.14 17.95
N VAL A 219 17.17 6.14 18.74
CA VAL A 219 17.67 6.39 20.10
C VAL A 219 16.91 5.60 21.18
N LYS A 220 15.59 5.44 21.09
CA LYS A 220 14.73 4.93 22.18
C LYS A 220 14.22 3.51 22.01
N ILE A 221 14.21 2.97 20.80
CA ILE A 221 13.85 1.55 20.61
C ILE A 221 15.09 0.74 20.94
N ASP A 222 15.34 0.57 22.25
CA ASP A 222 16.28 -0.43 22.73
C ASP A 222 15.78 -1.81 22.29
N GLU A 223 16.67 -2.59 21.70
CA GLU A 223 16.38 -3.95 21.25
C GLU A 223 15.98 -4.79 22.45
N THR A 224 14.67 -4.93 22.67
CA THR A 224 14.18 -5.92 23.63
C THR A 224 14.79 -7.27 23.24
N PRO A 225 15.29 -8.05 24.21
CA PRO A 225 15.89 -9.36 23.93
C PRO A 225 14.98 -10.25 23.07
N GLU A 226 13.67 -10.06 23.19
CA GLU A 226 12.63 -10.72 22.42
C GLU A 226 12.62 -10.30 20.94
N TYR A 227 12.78 -9.01 20.61
CA TYR A 227 12.90 -8.55 19.22
C TYR A 227 14.17 -9.09 18.57
N ARG A 228 15.30 -9.06 19.29
CA ARG A 228 16.56 -9.66 18.83
C ARG A 228 16.46 -11.16 18.61
N ARG A 229 15.78 -11.90 19.49
CA ARG A 229 15.57 -13.34 19.34
C ARG A 229 14.62 -13.66 18.19
N ALA A 230 13.55 -12.90 18.00
CA ALA A 230 12.63 -13.07 16.89
C ALA A 230 13.30 -12.73 15.54
N GLU A 231 14.05 -11.64 15.47
CA GLU A 231 14.83 -11.25 14.30
C GLU A 231 15.94 -12.26 14.01
N ALA A 232 16.66 -12.75 15.03
CA ALA A 232 17.69 -13.77 14.87
C ALA A 232 17.13 -15.12 14.43
N LYS A 233 15.95 -15.53 14.92
CA LYS A 233 15.24 -16.73 14.44
C LYS A 233 14.87 -16.59 12.96
N LEU A 234 14.22 -15.49 12.59
CA LEU A 234 13.85 -15.22 11.19
C LEU A 234 15.08 -15.17 10.28
N ALA A 235 16.16 -14.51 10.72
CA ALA A 235 17.41 -14.42 9.98
C ALA A 235 18.15 -15.78 9.88
N ALA A 236 18.06 -16.63 10.90
CA ALA A 236 18.65 -17.98 10.87
C ALA A 236 17.86 -18.92 9.94
N GLU A 237 16.53 -18.86 9.97
CA GLU A 237 15.65 -19.59 9.04
C GLU A 237 15.84 -19.13 7.59
N GLU A 238 16.13 -17.85 7.37
CA GLU A 238 16.47 -17.31 6.05
C GLU A 238 17.88 -17.70 5.58
N ARG A 239 18.90 -17.63 6.46
CA ARG A 239 20.29 -18.03 6.14
C ARG A 239 20.42 -19.53 5.83
N GLY A 240 19.58 -20.38 6.40
CA GLY A 240 19.51 -21.80 6.08
C GLY A 240 19.02 -22.09 4.65
N ARG A 241 18.37 -21.13 3.99
CA ARG A 241 17.93 -21.21 2.59
C ARG A 241 19.03 -20.67 1.67
N ALA A 242 20.04 -21.47 1.39
CA ALA A 242 21.26 -21.12 0.64
C ALA A 242 21.09 -20.75 -0.86
N LYS A 243 19.88 -20.43 -1.35
CA LYS A 243 19.62 -20.04 -2.74
C LYS A 243 18.75 -18.79 -2.78
N SER A 244 19.10 -17.84 -3.65
CA SER A 244 18.37 -16.57 -3.83
C SER A 244 16.89 -16.84 -4.14
N PRO A 245 15.96 -16.67 -3.17
CA PRO A 245 14.56 -17.05 -3.33
C PRO A 245 13.88 -16.31 -4.48
N LEU A 246 14.38 -15.12 -4.81
CA LEU A 246 13.91 -14.26 -5.89
C LEU A 246 14.12 -14.89 -7.27
N ARG A 247 15.23 -15.61 -7.48
CA ARG A 247 15.54 -16.27 -8.75
C ARG A 247 14.68 -17.50 -8.97
N ASP A 248 14.47 -18.29 -7.92
CA ASP A 248 13.67 -19.51 -7.96
C ASP A 248 12.17 -19.17 -8.14
N VAL A 249 11.67 -18.15 -7.43
CA VAL A 249 10.30 -17.63 -7.62
C VAL A 249 10.07 -17.13 -9.06
N LEU A 250 11.01 -16.38 -9.63
CA LEU A 250 10.88 -15.86 -11.00
C LEU A 250 11.02 -16.95 -12.08
N ARG A 251 11.78 -18.00 -11.82
CA ARG A 251 11.98 -19.11 -12.76
C ARG A 251 10.81 -20.10 -12.73
N ASP A 252 10.44 -20.54 -11.53
CA ASP A 252 9.58 -21.71 -11.35
C ASP A 252 8.13 -21.33 -11.01
N HIS A 253 7.89 -20.09 -10.57
CA HIS A 253 6.57 -19.65 -10.08
C HIS A 253 6.07 -18.31 -10.65
N LYS A 254 6.64 -17.84 -11.78
CA LYS A 254 6.23 -16.61 -12.48
C LYS A 254 4.71 -16.49 -12.70
N GLY A 255 4.05 -17.59 -13.03
CA GLY A 255 2.60 -17.59 -13.25
C GLY A 255 1.81 -17.26 -11.99
N THR A 256 2.23 -17.74 -10.82
CA THR A 256 1.55 -17.44 -9.55
C THR A 256 1.80 -16.01 -9.11
N VAL A 257 3.01 -15.48 -9.33
CA VAL A 257 3.34 -14.07 -9.07
C VAL A 257 2.51 -13.13 -9.94
N LEU A 258 2.39 -13.42 -11.24
CA LEU A 258 1.59 -12.61 -12.17
C LEU A 258 0.10 -12.63 -11.83
N LEU A 259 -0.45 -13.80 -11.47
CA LEU A 259 -1.84 -13.89 -11.01
C LEU A 259 -2.05 -13.18 -9.67
N ALA A 260 -1.08 -13.23 -8.75
CA ALA A 260 -1.15 -12.48 -7.51
C ALA A 260 -1.15 -10.97 -7.77
N GLY A 261 -0.24 -10.48 -8.62
CA GLY A 261 -0.23 -9.07 -9.04
C GLY A 261 -1.53 -8.66 -9.74
N GLY A 262 -2.01 -9.50 -10.68
CA GLY A 262 -3.26 -9.31 -11.39
C GLY A 262 -4.47 -9.24 -10.47
N SER A 263 -4.53 -10.06 -9.42
CA SER A 263 -5.64 -10.05 -8.45
C SER A 263 -5.79 -8.72 -7.70
N PHE A 264 -4.71 -7.93 -7.59
CA PHE A 264 -4.70 -6.67 -6.84
C PHE A 264 -4.85 -5.44 -7.72
N MET A 265 -4.71 -5.58 -9.04
CA MET A 265 -4.61 -4.44 -9.95
C MET A 265 -5.81 -3.53 -9.82
N VAL A 266 -7.03 -4.08 -9.75
CA VAL A 266 -8.25 -3.26 -9.61
C VAL A 266 -8.30 -2.53 -8.28
N ASN A 267 -7.95 -3.18 -7.17
CA ASN A 267 -8.01 -2.55 -5.86
C ASN A 267 -7.05 -1.36 -5.79
N THR A 268 -5.81 -1.59 -6.22
CA THR A 268 -4.78 -0.56 -6.17
C THR A 268 -5.07 0.56 -7.17
N ALA A 269 -5.49 0.23 -8.40
CA ALA A 269 -5.83 1.22 -9.42
C ALA A 269 -7.00 2.09 -9.03
N THR A 270 -8.11 1.49 -8.65
CA THR A 270 -9.31 2.24 -8.28
C THR A 270 -9.08 3.09 -7.04
N PHE A 271 -8.25 2.64 -6.09
CA PHE A 271 -7.84 3.44 -4.94
C PHE A 271 -7.11 4.72 -5.35
N TYR A 272 -6.06 4.64 -6.18
CA TYR A 272 -5.33 5.83 -6.62
C TYR A 272 -6.11 6.67 -7.65
N ILE A 273 -7.01 6.06 -8.43
CA ILE A 273 -7.97 6.78 -9.26
C ILE A 273 -8.86 7.65 -8.37
N LEU A 274 -9.51 7.09 -7.35
CA LEU A 274 -10.39 7.86 -6.47
C LEU A 274 -9.61 8.92 -5.66
N LEU A 275 -8.42 8.58 -5.17
CA LEU A 275 -7.65 9.47 -4.31
C LEU A 275 -6.98 10.63 -5.07
N ASN A 276 -6.44 10.36 -6.26
CA ASN A 276 -5.58 11.29 -6.98
C ASN A 276 -6.17 11.71 -8.32
N GLY A 277 -6.61 10.74 -9.12
CA GLY A 277 -7.16 11.00 -10.45
C GLY A 277 -8.48 11.78 -10.40
N VAL A 278 -9.43 11.36 -9.55
CA VAL A 278 -10.70 12.02 -9.32
C VAL A 278 -10.51 13.39 -8.65
N LEU A 279 -9.48 13.55 -7.81
CA LEU A 279 -9.11 14.85 -7.27
C LEU A 279 -8.68 15.84 -8.37
N ASP A 280 -7.83 15.42 -9.31
CA ASP A 280 -7.50 16.21 -10.50
C ASP A 280 -8.74 16.47 -11.36
N TYR A 281 -9.49 15.42 -11.72
CA TYR A 281 -10.65 15.52 -12.60
C TYR A 281 -11.74 16.45 -12.04
N ALA A 282 -12.13 16.26 -10.77
CA ALA A 282 -13.15 17.07 -10.13
C ALA A 282 -12.76 18.54 -10.06
N THR A 283 -11.48 18.85 -9.81
CA THR A 283 -11.02 20.24 -9.68
C THR A 283 -10.70 20.90 -11.01
N ARG A 284 -10.13 20.18 -11.97
CA ARG A 284 -9.66 20.72 -13.26
C ARG A 284 -10.72 20.68 -14.36
N HIS A 285 -11.51 19.61 -14.46
CA HIS A 285 -12.55 19.47 -15.49
C HIS A 285 -13.93 19.90 -14.99
N LEU A 286 -14.30 19.51 -13.77
CA LEU A 286 -15.64 19.77 -13.23
C LEU A 286 -15.73 21.09 -12.44
N GLY A 287 -14.61 21.77 -12.21
CA GLY A 287 -14.55 23.05 -11.50
C GLY A 287 -14.94 22.99 -10.03
N MET A 288 -14.96 21.79 -9.42
CA MET A 288 -15.29 21.63 -8.00
C MET A 288 -14.20 22.24 -7.12
N SER A 289 -14.61 22.80 -5.98
CA SER A 289 -13.66 23.33 -4.99
C SER A 289 -12.74 22.22 -4.46
N ARG A 290 -11.42 22.47 -4.53
CA ARG A 290 -10.39 21.60 -3.93
C ARG A 290 -10.72 21.26 -2.48
N THR A 291 -11.08 22.26 -1.68
CA THR A 291 -11.41 22.08 -0.25
C THR A 291 -12.56 21.10 -0.08
N THR A 292 -13.59 21.21 -0.91
CA THR A 292 -14.75 20.32 -0.89
C THR A 292 -14.37 18.88 -1.20
N VAL A 293 -13.56 18.65 -2.25
CA VAL A 293 -13.11 17.31 -2.65
C VAL A 293 -12.21 16.67 -1.57
N LEU A 294 -11.30 17.45 -0.98
CA LEU A 294 -10.43 16.98 0.12
C LEU A 294 -11.24 16.63 1.39
N VAL A 295 -12.24 17.45 1.76
CA VAL A 295 -13.13 17.15 2.90
C VAL A 295 -13.93 15.88 2.64
N ALA A 296 -14.51 15.71 1.46
CA ALA A 296 -15.23 14.49 1.09
C ALA A 296 -14.31 13.26 1.20
N THR A 297 -13.09 13.35 0.68
CA THR A 297 -12.08 12.28 0.73
C THR A 297 -11.69 11.94 2.17
N LEU A 298 -11.51 12.95 3.03
CA LEU A 298 -11.22 12.77 4.46
C LEU A 298 -12.34 12.03 5.19
N LEU A 299 -13.60 12.43 4.97
CA LEU A 299 -14.77 11.79 5.58
C LEU A 299 -14.89 10.32 5.14
N ILE A 300 -14.75 10.06 3.85
CA ILE A 300 -14.80 8.71 3.28
C ILE A 300 -13.66 7.85 3.86
N SER A 301 -12.45 8.38 3.97
CA SER A 301 -11.29 7.66 4.53
C SER A 301 -11.47 7.34 6.01
N THR A 302 -12.16 8.21 6.77
CA THR A 302 -12.51 7.96 8.17
C THR A 302 -13.46 6.76 8.28
N LEU A 303 -14.42 6.61 7.36
CA LEU A 303 -15.32 5.46 7.33
C LEU A 303 -14.59 4.15 6.97
N GLN A 304 -13.52 4.22 6.17
CA GLN A 304 -12.69 3.04 5.87
C GLN A 304 -12.03 2.44 7.11
N LEU A 305 -11.77 3.25 8.16
CA LEU A 305 -11.23 2.76 9.44
C LEU A 305 -12.13 1.71 10.11
N ALA A 306 -13.44 1.76 9.84
CA ALA A 306 -14.39 0.75 10.29
C ALA A 306 -14.58 -0.37 9.25
N ILE A 307 -14.71 -0.01 7.96
CA ILE A 307 -15.01 -0.98 6.88
C ILE A 307 -13.92 -2.05 6.76
N ILE A 308 -12.64 -1.67 6.80
CA ILE A 308 -11.49 -2.57 6.63
C ILE A 308 -11.45 -3.69 7.69
N PRO A 309 -11.49 -3.40 9.01
CA PRO A 309 -11.48 -4.45 10.02
C PRO A 309 -12.78 -5.26 10.06
N LEU A 310 -13.92 -4.65 9.71
CA LEU A 310 -15.20 -5.36 9.61
C LEU A 310 -15.19 -6.38 8.47
N SER A 311 -14.73 -6.00 7.28
CA SER A 311 -14.60 -6.90 6.14
C SER A 311 -13.56 -7.99 6.39
N ALA A 312 -12.46 -7.67 7.06
CA ALA A 312 -11.45 -8.63 7.48
C ALA A 312 -12.02 -9.67 8.47
N LYS A 313 -12.75 -9.23 9.49
CA LYS A 313 -13.42 -10.12 10.45
C LYS A 313 -14.51 -10.98 9.78
N LEU A 314 -15.24 -10.42 8.82
CA LEU A 314 -16.24 -11.17 8.07
C LEU A 314 -15.57 -12.27 7.21
N SER A 315 -14.43 -11.94 6.62
CA SER A 315 -13.65 -12.90 5.81
C SER A 315 -13.02 -14.03 6.64
N ASP A 316 -12.74 -13.81 7.93
CA ASP A 316 -12.35 -14.88 8.86
C ASP A 316 -13.45 -15.94 9.03
N ARG A 317 -14.72 -15.57 8.81
CA ARG A 317 -15.89 -16.47 8.98
C ARG A 317 -16.39 -17.08 7.67
N ILE A 318 -16.48 -16.27 6.62
CA ILE A 318 -17.13 -16.64 5.34
C ILE A 318 -16.11 -17.12 4.31
N GLY A 319 -14.83 -16.79 4.50
CA GLY A 319 -13.72 -17.11 3.61
C GLY A 319 -13.21 -15.89 2.83
N ARG A 320 -11.88 -15.79 2.69
CA ARG A 320 -11.17 -14.66 2.05
C ARG A 320 -11.61 -14.40 0.62
N LEU A 321 -11.60 -15.47 -0.19
CA LEU A 321 -11.88 -15.40 -1.61
C LEU A 321 -13.29 -14.88 -1.89
N LYS A 322 -14.29 -15.30 -1.11
CA LYS A 322 -15.68 -14.85 -1.30
C LYS A 322 -15.82 -13.35 -1.06
N ILE A 323 -15.25 -12.84 0.03
CA ILE A 323 -15.31 -11.41 0.37
C ILE A 323 -14.53 -10.57 -0.65
N TYR A 324 -13.33 -11.00 -1.03
CA TYR A 324 -12.52 -10.28 -2.01
C TYR A 324 -13.18 -10.25 -3.40
N THR A 325 -13.70 -11.38 -3.87
CA THR A 325 -14.45 -11.48 -5.14
C THR A 325 -15.70 -10.61 -5.14
N PHE A 326 -16.44 -10.56 -4.03
CA PHE A 326 -17.61 -9.68 -3.89
C PHE A 326 -17.21 -8.21 -4.05
N GLY A 327 -16.13 -7.78 -3.38
CA GLY A 327 -15.62 -6.42 -3.53
C GLY A 327 -15.18 -6.12 -4.98
N ALA A 328 -14.43 -7.03 -5.62
CA ALA A 328 -13.97 -6.85 -6.99
C ALA A 328 -15.13 -6.76 -8.01
N ALA A 329 -16.15 -7.62 -7.87
CA ALA A 329 -17.35 -7.57 -8.69
C ALA A 329 -18.15 -6.28 -8.44
N GLY A 330 -18.24 -5.85 -7.17
CA GLY A 330 -18.85 -4.57 -6.80
C GLY A 330 -18.17 -3.38 -7.46
N VAL A 331 -16.83 -3.33 -7.46
CA VAL A 331 -16.07 -2.29 -8.18
C VAL A 331 -16.36 -2.33 -9.67
N ALA A 332 -16.40 -3.52 -10.30
CA ALA A 332 -16.70 -3.65 -11.73
C ALA A 332 -18.08 -3.08 -12.08
N LEU A 333 -19.11 -3.44 -11.30
CA LEU A 333 -20.48 -2.98 -11.52
C LEU A 333 -20.65 -1.50 -11.19
N TRP A 334 -19.94 -0.99 -10.19
CA TRP A 334 -20.04 0.40 -9.75
C TRP A 334 -19.24 1.37 -10.61
N ALA A 335 -18.26 0.91 -11.40
CA ALA A 335 -17.36 1.77 -12.17
C ALA A 335 -18.09 2.75 -13.11
N ILE A 336 -19.17 2.32 -13.79
CA ILE A 336 -19.98 3.19 -14.66
C ILE A 336 -20.85 4.16 -13.83
N PRO A 337 -21.72 3.68 -12.91
CA PRO A 337 -22.50 4.58 -12.06
C PRO A 337 -21.66 5.62 -11.31
N MET A 338 -20.47 5.22 -10.83
CA MET A 338 -19.55 6.10 -10.12
C MET A 338 -19.18 7.32 -10.95
N PHE A 339 -18.73 7.14 -12.19
CA PHE A 339 -18.33 8.27 -13.04
C PHE A 339 -19.51 9.07 -13.56
N LEU A 340 -20.65 8.44 -13.85
CA LEU A 340 -21.88 9.17 -14.20
C LEU A 340 -22.33 10.11 -13.06
N LEU A 341 -22.20 9.67 -11.81
CA LEU A 341 -22.50 10.50 -10.64
C LEU A 341 -21.44 11.59 -10.42
N ILE A 342 -20.16 11.29 -10.60
CA ILE A 342 -19.07 12.28 -10.49
C ILE A 342 -19.24 13.39 -11.53
N ASP A 343 -19.56 13.04 -12.77
CA ASP A 343 -19.73 13.98 -13.90
C ASP A 343 -20.84 15.01 -13.67
N THR A 344 -21.79 14.74 -12.79
CA THR A 344 -22.83 15.72 -12.42
C THR A 344 -22.28 16.96 -11.70
N ALA A 345 -21.02 16.91 -11.22
CA ALA A 345 -20.39 17.93 -10.37
C ALA A 345 -21.18 18.29 -9.09
N SER A 346 -22.19 17.49 -8.74
CA SER A 346 -23.02 17.68 -7.56
C SER A 346 -22.35 17.06 -6.34
N LEU A 347 -22.13 17.86 -5.29
CA LEU A 347 -21.42 17.41 -4.09
C LEU A 347 -22.06 16.17 -3.44
N PRO A 348 -23.38 16.09 -3.21
CA PRO A 348 -24.00 14.87 -2.68
C PRO A 348 -23.75 13.64 -3.55
N LEU A 349 -23.87 13.77 -4.88
CA LEU A 349 -23.68 12.67 -5.82
C LEU A 349 -22.21 12.24 -5.89
N PHE A 350 -21.28 13.20 -5.85
CA PHE A 350 -19.85 12.95 -5.75
C PHE A 350 -19.48 12.16 -4.48
N VAL A 351 -20.05 12.54 -3.33
CA VAL A 351 -19.81 11.85 -2.05
C VAL A 351 -20.37 10.42 -2.11
N VAL A 352 -21.58 10.23 -2.63
CA VAL A 352 -22.16 8.88 -2.81
C VAL A 352 -21.31 8.03 -3.74
N ALA A 353 -20.93 8.57 -4.90
CA ALA A 353 -20.10 7.88 -5.89
C ALA A 353 -18.79 7.39 -5.29
N SER A 354 -18.07 8.30 -4.63
CA SER A 354 -16.76 8.06 -4.03
C SER A 354 -16.85 7.15 -2.80
N PHE A 355 -17.91 7.29 -1.99
CA PHE A 355 -18.15 6.46 -0.81
C PHE A 355 -18.43 5.01 -1.20
N VAL A 356 -19.34 4.76 -2.14
CA VAL A 356 -19.67 3.40 -2.58
C VAL A 356 -18.48 2.73 -3.27
N GLY A 357 -17.72 3.47 -4.08
CA GLY A 357 -16.44 2.98 -4.63
C GLY A 357 -15.46 2.59 -3.53
N SER A 358 -15.26 3.47 -2.54
CA SER A 358 -14.39 3.22 -1.39
C SER A 358 -14.86 2.10 -0.49
N LEU A 359 -16.17 1.86 -0.39
CA LEU A 359 -16.75 0.76 0.37
C LEU A 359 -16.31 -0.58 -0.23
N PHE A 360 -16.45 -0.76 -1.55
CA PHE A 360 -16.00 -1.98 -2.21
C PHE A 360 -14.48 -2.17 -2.09
N LEU A 361 -13.70 -1.08 -2.18
CA LEU A 361 -12.26 -1.14 -1.92
C LEU A 361 -11.95 -1.57 -0.49
N GLY A 362 -12.62 -1.01 0.52
CA GLY A 362 -12.43 -1.42 1.92
C GLY A 362 -12.81 -2.89 2.17
N ILE A 363 -13.80 -3.41 1.43
CA ILE A 363 -14.18 -4.83 1.45
C ILE A 363 -13.07 -5.72 0.88
N MET A 364 -12.41 -5.30 -0.20
CA MET A 364 -11.27 -6.01 -0.77
C MET A 364 -10.02 -5.90 0.10
N TYR A 365 -9.75 -4.69 0.62
CA TYR A 365 -8.55 -4.37 1.34
C TYR A 365 -8.50 -5.10 2.69
N GLY A 366 -9.60 -5.19 3.45
CA GLY A 366 -9.63 -5.91 4.74
C GLY A 366 -8.99 -7.32 4.75
N PRO A 367 -9.50 -8.30 3.97
CA PRO A 367 -8.95 -9.65 3.90
C PRO A 367 -7.57 -9.75 3.25
N GLN A 368 -7.09 -8.70 2.60
CA GLN A 368 -6.01 -8.74 1.62
C GLN A 368 -4.71 -9.34 2.17
N ALA A 369 -4.24 -8.85 3.32
CA ALA A 369 -3.01 -9.34 3.96
C ALA A 369 -3.07 -10.85 4.27
N ALA A 370 -4.21 -11.32 4.79
CA ALA A 370 -4.39 -12.73 5.15
C ALA A 370 -4.57 -13.60 3.91
N LEU A 371 -5.30 -13.13 2.90
CA LEU A 371 -5.43 -13.81 1.61
C LEU A 371 -4.03 -14.10 1.01
N PHE A 372 -3.10 -13.15 1.11
CA PHE A 372 -1.74 -13.33 0.57
C PHE A 372 -0.89 -14.28 1.39
N ALA A 373 -0.97 -14.21 2.70
CA ALA A 373 -0.31 -15.20 3.54
C ALA A 373 -0.82 -16.63 3.24
N GLU A 374 -2.09 -16.79 2.89
CA GLU A 374 -2.69 -18.10 2.59
C GLU A 374 -2.45 -18.57 1.14
N LEU A 375 -2.30 -17.66 0.17
CA LEU A 375 -2.13 -18.00 -1.26
C LEU A 375 -0.73 -18.49 -1.65
N PHE A 376 0.30 -18.19 -0.85
CA PHE A 376 1.68 -18.59 -1.12
C PHE A 376 2.15 -19.67 -0.15
N THR A 377 2.87 -20.67 -0.66
CA THR A 377 3.53 -21.70 0.14
C THR A 377 4.53 -21.06 1.12
N ALA A 378 4.77 -21.73 2.27
CA ALA A 378 5.61 -21.18 3.34
C ALA A 378 7.01 -20.78 2.87
N GLU A 379 7.57 -21.47 1.87
CA GLU A 379 8.90 -21.21 1.31
C GLU A 379 8.98 -19.95 0.44
N MET A 380 7.85 -19.49 -0.10
CA MET A 380 7.79 -18.35 -1.04
C MET A 380 6.92 -17.19 -0.54
N ARG A 381 6.35 -17.29 0.65
CA ARG A 381 5.37 -16.34 1.17
C ARG A 381 5.90 -14.91 1.23
N TYR A 382 7.16 -14.70 1.57
CA TYR A 382 7.74 -13.35 1.62
C TYR A 382 8.00 -12.80 0.21
N THR A 383 8.84 -13.48 -0.57
CA THR A 383 9.31 -13.00 -1.86
C THR A 383 8.21 -12.97 -2.93
N GLY A 384 7.36 -14.00 -2.98
CA GLY A 384 6.26 -14.09 -3.94
C GLY A 384 5.13 -13.09 -3.67
N ALA A 385 4.72 -12.95 -2.40
CA ALA A 385 3.68 -11.98 -2.02
C ALA A 385 4.16 -10.54 -2.22
N SER A 386 5.41 -10.24 -1.84
CA SER A 386 6.00 -8.92 -2.04
C SER A 386 6.10 -8.57 -3.52
N LEU A 387 6.62 -9.48 -4.36
CA LEU A 387 6.76 -9.23 -5.79
C LEU A 387 5.41 -9.06 -6.49
N GLY A 388 4.43 -9.90 -6.17
CA GLY A 388 3.06 -9.77 -6.69
C GLY A 388 2.45 -8.42 -6.30
N TYR A 389 2.58 -8.01 -5.04
CA TYR A 389 2.13 -6.70 -4.58
C TYR A 389 2.82 -5.56 -5.34
N GLN A 390 4.14 -5.62 -5.55
CA GLN A 390 4.86 -4.55 -6.24
C GLN A 390 4.47 -4.43 -7.71
N ILE A 391 4.25 -5.54 -8.42
CA ILE A 391 3.73 -5.51 -9.80
C ILE A 391 2.38 -4.81 -9.83
N SER A 392 1.49 -5.15 -8.90
CA SER A 392 0.20 -4.48 -8.78
C SER A 392 0.32 -3.01 -8.39
N ALA A 393 1.23 -2.67 -7.48
CA ALA A 393 1.46 -1.31 -7.04
C ALA A 393 1.98 -0.43 -8.17
N VAL A 394 2.85 -0.96 -9.03
CA VAL A 394 3.37 -0.25 -10.20
C VAL A 394 2.29 -0.10 -11.29
N VAL A 395 1.75 -1.22 -11.76
CA VAL A 395 0.87 -1.24 -12.93
C VAL A 395 -0.54 -0.81 -12.58
N GLY A 396 -1.08 -1.35 -11.49
CA GLY A 396 -2.37 -0.97 -10.95
C GLY A 396 -2.33 0.37 -10.25
N GLY A 397 -1.40 0.61 -9.33
CA GLY A 397 -1.40 1.84 -8.52
C GLY A 397 -0.81 3.07 -9.20
N GLY A 398 0.50 3.04 -9.44
CA GLY A 398 1.27 4.22 -9.84
C GLY A 398 0.88 4.80 -11.19
N LEU A 399 0.59 3.94 -12.16
CA LEU A 399 0.20 4.37 -13.50
C LEU A 399 -1.29 4.72 -13.62
N ALA A 400 -2.15 4.33 -12.68
CA ALA A 400 -3.60 4.49 -12.87
C ALA A 400 -4.07 5.95 -12.96
N PRO A 401 -3.61 6.91 -12.12
CA PRO A 401 -3.96 8.31 -12.29
C PRO A 401 -3.47 8.89 -13.62
N PHE A 402 -2.27 8.48 -14.07
CA PHE A 402 -1.74 8.87 -15.38
C PHE A 402 -2.62 8.35 -16.52
N ILE A 403 -2.96 7.06 -16.49
CA ILE A 403 -3.83 6.42 -17.49
C ILE A 403 -5.22 7.06 -17.48
N MET A 404 -5.77 7.36 -16.30
CA MET A 404 -7.04 8.07 -16.18
C MET A 404 -7.01 9.41 -16.91
N VAL A 405 -6.00 10.25 -16.65
CA VAL A 405 -5.86 11.54 -17.36
C VAL A 405 -5.71 11.30 -18.86
N LEU A 406 -4.85 10.37 -19.27
CA LEU A 406 -4.65 10.06 -20.70
C LEU A 406 -5.96 9.65 -21.39
N LEU A 407 -6.77 8.80 -20.74
CA LEU A 407 -8.05 8.34 -21.24
C LEU A 407 -9.07 9.48 -21.34
N LEU A 408 -9.16 10.32 -20.32
CA LEU A 408 -10.05 11.49 -20.31
C LEU A 408 -9.70 12.47 -21.44
N GLU A 409 -8.42 12.79 -21.60
CA GLU A 409 -7.94 13.77 -22.60
C GLU A 409 -8.02 13.22 -24.04
N SER A 410 -7.86 11.90 -24.23
CA SER A 410 -7.92 11.29 -25.57
C SER A 410 -9.33 10.94 -26.03
N THR A 411 -10.24 10.60 -25.10
CA THR A 411 -11.60 10.15 -25.45
C THR A 411 -12.67 11.19 -25.18
N GLY A 412 -12.40 12.19 -24.33
CA GLY A 412 -13.37 13.20 -23.91
C GLY A 412 -14.49 12.68 -22.99
N THR A 413 -14.40 11.44 -22.49
CA THR A 413 -15.44 10.85 -21.63
C THR A 413 -14.87 10.10 -20.44
N SER A 414 -15.50 10.27 -19.29
CA SER A 414 -15.20 9.55 -18.04
C SER A 414 -15.48 8.04 -18.13
N LEU A 415 -16.36 7.62 -19.05
CA LEU A 415 -16.69 6.22 -19.27
C LEU A 415 -15.51 5.39 -19.76
N SER A 416 -14.51 6.02 -20.40
CA SER A 416 -13.25 5.37 -20.74
C SER A 416 -12.50 4.91 -19.48
N VAL A 417 -12.56 5.69 -18.40
CA VAL A 417 -11.99 5.36 -17.10
C VAL A 417 -12.79 4.26 -16.42
N SER A 418 -14.12 4.30 -16.51
CA SER A 418 -14.98 3.19 -16.05
C SER A 418 -14.63 1.88 -16.75
N LEU A 419 -14.43 1.90 -18.08
CA LEU A 419 -14.04 0.72 -18.85
C LEU A 419 -12.66 0.21 -18.41
N TYR A 420 -11.69 1.11 -18.20
CA TYR A 420 -10.38 0.75 -17.65
C TYR A 420 -10.50 0.03 -16.30
N ILE A 421 -11.30 0.56 -15.37
CA ILE A 421 -11.55 -0.09 -14.07
C ILE A 421 -12.21 -1.46 -14.25
N ILE A 422 -13.20 -1.59 -15.14
CA ILE A 422 -13.89 -2.85 -15.44
C ILE A 422 -12.89 -3.88 -15.98
N VAL A 423 -12.03 -3.52 -16.93
CA VAL A 423 -11.01 -4.41 -17.48
C VAL A 423 -10.08 -4.90 -16.37
N LEU A 424 -9.60 -4.01 -15.49
CA LEU A 424 -8.78 -4.40 -14.35
C LEU A 424 -9.52 -5.30 -13.37
N ALA A 425 -10.82 -5.06 -13.15
CA ALA A 425 -11.66 -5.88 -12.29
C ALA A 425 -11.80 -7.30 -12.85
N LEU A 426 -12.02 -7.42 -14.17
CA LEU A 426 -12.10 -8.72 -14.85
C LEU A 426 -10.77 -9.47 -14.80
N ILE A 427 -9.64 -8.78 -15.00
CA ILE A 427 -8.29 -9.36 -14.81
C ILE A 427 -8.12 -9.87 -13.37
N SER A 428 -8.57 -9.08 -12.39
CA SER A 428 -8.45 -9.42 -10.97
C SER A 428 -9.30 -10.65 -10.63
N LEU A 429 -10.58 -10.66 -11.05
CA LEU A 429 -11.50 -11.79 -10.87
C LEU A 429 -11.01 -13.07 -11.55
N GLY A 430 -10.51 -12.97 -12.79
CA GLY A 430 -9.92 -14.09 -13.51
C GLY A 430 -8.68 -14.63 -12.79
N SER A 431 -7.81 -13.73 -12.30
CA SER A 431 -6.61 -14.11 -11.56
C SER A 431 -6.93 -14.85 -10.26
N ILE A 432 -7.92 -14.36 -9.51
CA ILE A 432 -8.41 -14.99 -8.27
C ILE A 432 -9.01 -16.37 -8.57
N GLY A 433 -9.82 -16.49 -9.62
CA GLY A 433 -10.43 -17.76 -10.01
C GLY A 433 -9.40 -18.82 -10.36
N LEU A 434 -8.34 -18.43 -11.09
CA LEU A 434 -7.23 -19.31 -11.44
C LEU A 434 -6.38 -19.71 -10.22
N LEU A 435 -6.08 -18.76 -9.32
CA LEU A 435 -5.36 -19.04 -8.07
C LEU A 435 -6.14 -20.00 -7.18
N ALA A 436 -7.46 -19.78 -7.03
CA ALA A 436 -8.33 -20.65 -6.25
C ALA A 436 -8.39 -22.07 -6.84
N LYS A 437 -8.37 -22.22 -8.16
CA LYS A 437 -8.32 -23.52 -8.84
C LYS A 437 -7.00 -24.25 -8.57
N ARG A 438 -5.87 -23.55 -8.63
CA ARG A 438 -4.53 -24.12 -8.36
C ARG A 438 -4.38 -24.58 -6.91
N ALA A 439 -4.85 -23.78 -5.95
CA ALA A 439 -4.81 -24.14 -4.54
C ALA A 439 -5.56 -25.45 -4.24
N ARG A 440 -6.74 -25.64 -4.86
CA ARG A 440 -7.52 -26.90 -4.74
C ARG A 440 -6.84 -28.10 -5.36
N SER A 441 -6.22 -27.94 -6.54
CA SER A 441 -5.51 -29.06 -7.18
C SER A 441 -4.31 -29.56 -6.37
N THR A 442 -3.65 -28.67 -5.60
CA THR A 442 -2.50 -29.03 -4.76
C THR A 442 -2.94 -29.70 -3.46
N SER A 443 -4.04 -29.27 -2.84
CA SER A 443 -4.58 -29.98 -1.66
C SER A 443 -5.01 -31.41 -2.02
N ASP A 444 -5.69 -31.58 -3.16
CA ASP A 444 -6.14 -32.90 -3.61
C ASP A 444 -4.96 -33.84 -3.94
N SER A 445 -3.82 -33.31 -4.40
CA SER A 445 -2.62 -34.12 -4.64
C SER A 445 -1.90 -34.50 -3.35
N ASP A 446 -1.84 -33.59 -2.37
CA ASP A 446 -1.19 -33.85 -1.08
C ASP A 446 -2.00 -34.84 -0.24
N ASP A 447 -3.33 -34.74 -0.25
CA ASP A 447 -4.21 -35.68 0.44
C ASP A 447 -4.12 -37.08 -0.19
N ARG A 448 -4.10 -37.19 -1.53
CA ARG A 448 -3.87 -38.47 -2.22
C ARG A 448 -2.49 -39.07 -1.93
N ALA A 449 -1.46 -38.23 -1.82
CA ALA A 449 -0.11 -38.69 -1.47
C ALA A 449 -0.03 -39.19 -0.02
N ARG A 450 -0.76 -38.54 0.90
CA ARG A 450 -0.87 -38.98 2.30
C ARG A 450 -1.68 -40.27 2.45
N GLU A 451 -2.76 -40.43 1.70
CA GLU A 451 -3.52 -41.68 1.63
C GLU A 451 -2.66 -42.82 1.07
N ALA A 452 -1.87 -42.57 0.01
CA ALA A 452 -0.98 -43.58 -0.57
C ALA A 452 0.17 -44.01 0.35
N VAL A 453 0.61 -43.15 1.27
CA VAL A 453 1.65 -43.47 2.28
C VAL A 453 1.03 -44.13 3.52
N GLY A 454 -0.20 -43.77 3.88
CA GLY A 454 -0.94 -44.40 4.99
C GLY A 454 -1.41 -45.83 4.71
N ASP A 455 -1.56 -46.22 3.45
CA ASP A 455 -1.94 -47.57 3.03
C ASP A 455 -0.73 -48.53 2.91
N GLN A 456 0.49 -48.05 3.19
CA GLN A 456 1.74 -48.84 3.22
C GLN A 456 2.28 -49.13 4.63
N SER A 457 1.54 -48.76 5.68
CA SER A 457 1.84 -49.08 7.09
C SER A 457 0.78 -50.00 7.66
#